data_AF-A0A947ZW36-F1
#
_entry.id   AF-A0A947ZW36-F1
#
_cell.length_a   1.000
_cell.length_b   1.000
_cell.length_c   1.000
_cell.angle_alpha   90.00
_cell.angle_beta   90.00
_cell.angle_gamma   90.00
#
_symmetry.space_group_name_H-M   'P 1'
#
loop_
_entity.id
_entity.type
_entity.pdbx_description
1 polymer ?
#
loop_
_entity_poly.entity_id
_entity_poly.type
_entity_poly.pdbx_seq_one_letter_code
_entity_poly.pdbx_strand_id
1 'polypeptide(L)'
;MRYLILTILLYLAMPVYAQQTAAHKALPDTTKFNSVCRVDSNNAWAVGDSGKIYRQTPSGWTQITVEGIKDFKLNSVFVLKKRHEYVWAVGTDHNTGRNILLKTNCGSAEKPRWKLIADGSFADRLEFTSVKFDNPFTGYIYGLNGLLLQSQDGGETWMRVPGGRKP
;
A
#
# COMPACT_ATOMS: atom_id res chain seq x y z
N MET A 1 -34.89 -52.93 27.67
CA MET A 1 -34.69 -51.46 27.60
C MET A 1 -33.38 -51.05 28.29
N ARG A 2 -32.22 -51.56 27.83
CA ARG A 2 -30.91 -51.33 28.49
C ARG A 2 -29.82 -50.77 27.56
N TYR A 3 -30.17 -50.43 26.32
CA TYR A 3 -29.24 -49.92 25.31
C TYR A 3 -29.56 -48.52 24.79
N LEU A 4 -30.64 -47.88 25.28
CA LEU A 4 -31.05 -46.55 24.80
C LEU A 4 -30.33 -45.39 25.49
N ILE A 5 -29.60 -45.64 26.59
CA ILE A 5 -28.91 -44.60 27.36
C ILE A 5 -27.45 -44.41 26.89
N LEU A 6 -26.84 -45.39 26.19
CA LEU A 6 -25.45 -45.28 25.74
C LEU A 6 -25.29 -44.50 24.42
N THR A 7 -26.34 -44.35 23.62
CA THR A 7 -26.24 -43.68 22.30
C THR A 7 -26.28 -42.15 22.39
N ILE A 8 -26.72 -41.58 23.52
CA ILE A 8 -26.81 -40.11 23.70
C ILE A 8 -25.50 -39.51 24.25
N LEU A 9 -24.62 -40.34 24.85
CA LEU A 9 -23.34 -39.89 25.41
C LEU A 9 -22.20 -39.74 24.38
N LEU A 10 -22.41 -40.14 23.11
CA LEU A 10 -21.38 -40.04 22.07
C LEU A 10 -21.49 -38.76 21.20
N TYR A 11 -22.49 -37.91 21.44
CA TYR A 11 -22.70 -36.66 20.66
C TYR A 11 -22.15 -35.39 21.33
N LEU A 12 -21.53 -35.49 22.51
CA LEU A 12 -21.05 -34.33 23.28
C LEU A 12 -19.56 -34.02 23.11
N ALA A 13 -18.88 -34.65 22.15
CA ALA A 13 -17.48 -34.36 21.84
C ALA A 13 -17.32 -33.84 20.40
N MET A 14 -18.06 -32.80 20.03
CA MET A 14 -17.58 -31.95 18.94
C MET A 14 -16.50 -31.05 19.51
N PRO A 15 -15.22 -31.18 19.09
CA PRO A 15 -14.24 -30.19 19.46
C PRO A 15 -14.75 -28.84 18.95
N VAL A 16 -15.00 -27.92 19.87
CA VAL A 16 -15.11 -26.50 19.54
C VAL A 16 -13.76 -26.14 18.95
N TYR A 17 -13.67 -26.10 17.62
CA TYR A 17 -12.53 -25.48 16.97
C TYR A 17 -12.56 -24.02 17.40
N ALA A 18 -11.70 -23.69 18.36
CA ALA A 18 -11.42 -22.32 18.70
C ALA A 18 -11.10 -21.58 17.40
N GLN A 19 -11.93 -20.58 17.07
CA GLN A 19 -11.68 -19.72 15.93
C GLN A 19 -10.28 -19.17 16.07
N GLN A 20 -9.52 -19.34 14.99
CA GLN A 20 -8.16 -18.91 14.77
C GLN A 20 -7.88 -17.56 15.46
N THR A 21 -7.27 -17.56 16.63
CA THR A 21 -6.55 -16.38 17.10
C THR A 21 -5.32 -16.30 16.21
N ALA A 22 -5.45 -15.67 15.05
CA ALA A 22 -4.30 -15.26 14.30
C ALA A 22 -3.50 -14.35 15.23
N ALA A 23 -2.48 -14.90 15.88
CA ALA A 23 -1.48 -14.09 16.54
C ALA A 23 -1.02 -13.10 15.48
N HIS A 24 -1.31 -11.81 15.68
CA HIS A 24 -0.81 -10.77 14.79
C HIS A 24 0.70 -10.83 14.89
N LYS A 25 1.33 -11.58 13.98
CA LYS A 25 2.77 -11.67 13.89
C LYS A 25 3.23 -10.28 13.47
N ALA A 26 3.69 -9.51 14.46
CA ALA A 26 4.29 -8.21 14.22
C ALA A 26 5.39 -8.39 13.18
N LEU A 27 5.48 -7.44 12.25
CA LEU A 27 6.61 -7.39 11.36
C LEU A 27 7.88 -7.34 12.24
N PRO A 28 8.97 -8.02 11.86
CA PRO A 28 10.23 -7.97 12.60
C PRO A 28 10.88 -6.58 12.58
N ASP A 29 10.24 -5.62 11.91
CA ASP A 29 10.69 -4.28 11.64
C ASP A 29 9.95 -3.28 12.52
N THR A 30 10.71 -2.51 13.30
CA THR A 30 10.17 -1.44 14.17
C THR A 30 9.97 -0.13 13.41
N THR A 31 10.28 -0.10 12.11
CA THR A 31 10.11 1.09 11.27
C THR A 31 8.63 1.48 11.19
N LYS A 32 8.36 2.79 11.28
CA LYS A 32 7.00 3.33 11.23
C LYS A 32 6.40 3.16 9.83
N PHE A 33 5.19 2.62 9.77
CA PHE A 33 4.36 2.63 8.56
C PHE A 33 3.47 3.86 8.53
N ASN A 34 3.41 4.51 7.36
CA ASN A 34 2.64 5.73 7.17
C ASN A 34 1.33 5.49 6.43
N SER A 35 1.26 4.44 5.61
CA SER A 35 0.06 4.14 4.82
C SER A 35 -0.07 2.65 4.53
N VAL A 36 -1.31 2.16 4.53
CA VAL A 36 -1.69 0.82 4.11
C VAL A 36 -2.87 0.90 3.14
N CYS A 37 -2.85 0.12 2.08
CA CYS A 37 -3.93 0.05 1.10
C CYS A 37 -4.26 -1.41 0.78
N ARG A 38 -5.53 -1.78 0.96
CA ARG A 38 -6.03 -3.13 0.75
C ARG A 38 -6.36 -3.38 -0.72
N VAL A 39 -5.79 -4.43 -1.29
CA VAL A 39 -6.10 -4.91 -2.65
C VAL A 39 -7.36 -5.76 -2.61
N ASP A 40 -7.39 -6.79 -1.76
CA ASP A 40 -8.53 -7.70 -1.55
C ASP A 40 -8.53 -8.27 -0.12
N SER A 41 -9.23 -9.38 0.14
CA SER A 41 -9.30 -10.00 1.47
C SER A 41 -7.95 -10.53 1.98
N ASN A 42 -7.02 -10.85 1.08
CA ASN A 42 -5.75 -11.51 1.38
C ASN A 42 -4.52 -10.73 0.89
N ASN A 43 -4.69 -9.69 0.08
CA ASN A 43 -3.62 -8.88 -0.49
C ASN A 43 -3.72 -7.41 -0.06
N ALA A 44 -2.59 -6.82 0.30
CA ALA A 44 -2.47 -5.42 0.69
C ALA A 44 -1.04 -4.90 0.48
N TRP A 45 -0.89 -3.59 0.49
CA TRP A 45 0.40 -2.90 0.45
C TRP A 45 0.54 -1.97 1.63
N ALA A 46 1.73 -1.91 2.22
CA ALA A 46 2.07 -0.97 3.27
C ALA A 46 3.38 -0.27 2.92
N VAL A 47 3.45 1.03 3.20
CA VAL A 47 4.66 1.83 2.99
C VAL A 47 4.98 2.66 4.23
N GLY A 48 6.25 2.97 4.43
CA GLY A 48 6.72 3.62 5.64
C GLY A 48 8.03 4.38 5.50
N ASP A 49 8.60 4.70 6.65
CA ASP A 49 9.89 5.38 6.76
C ASP A 49 11.01 4.52 6.16
N SER A 50 12.17 5.14 5.89
CA SER A 50 13.36 4.47 5.34
C SER A 50 13.13 3.66 4.07
N GLY A 51 12.22 4.11 3.21
CA GLY A 51 11.87 3.47 1.95
C GLY A 51 11.16 2.13 2.09
N LYS A 52 10.58 1.82 3.25
CA LYS A 52 9.97 0.51 3.50
C LYS A 52 8.73 0.32 2.66
N ILE A 53 8.70 -0.78 1.91
CA ILE A 53 7.53 -1.25 1.14
C ILE A 53 7.30 -2.70 1.55
N TYR A 54 6.08 -3.01 1.94
CA TYR A 54 5.65 -4.35 2.30
C TYR A 54 4.43 -4.75 1.50
N ARG A 55 4.37 -6.02 1.11
CA ARG A 55 3.25 -6.64 0.44
C ARG A 55 2.70 -7.77 1.31
N GLN A 56 1.41 -7.71 1.59
CA GLN A 56 0.66 -8.82 2.18
C GLN A 56 0.20 -9.74 1.06
N THR A 57 0.37 -11.04 1.27
CA THR A 57 -0.17 -12.13 0.45
C THR A 57 -0.80 -13.17 1.37
N PRO A 58 -1.46 -14.24 0.87
CA PRO A 58 -1.92 -15.33 1.72
C PRO A 58 -0.80 -15.96 2.59
N SER A 59 0.46 -15.88 2.15
CA SER A 59 1.63 -16.38 2.88
C SER A 59 2.13 -15.41 3.97
N GLY A 60 1.50 -14.25 4.12
CA GLY A 60 1.89 -13.20 5.06
C GLY A 60 2.56 -11.99 4.40
N TRP A 61 3.05 -11.09 5.25
CA TRP A 61 3.76 -9.90 4.84
C TRP A 61 5.19 -10.21 4.43
N THR A 62 5.60 -9.66 3.28
CA THR A 62 6.99 -9.73 2.79
C THR A 62 7.47 -8.33 2.43
N GLN A 63 8.70 -8.00 2.81
CA GLN A 63 9.32 -6.73 2.43
C GLN A 63 9.73 -6.77 0.95
N ILE A 64 9.43 -5.70 0.23
CA ILE A 64 9.90 -5.45 -1.14
C ILE A 64 11.02 -4.43 -1.06
N THR A 65 12.18 -4.78 -1.60
CA THR A 65 13.34 -3.88 -1.68
C THR A 65 13.35 -3.17 -3.03
N VAL A 66 13.48 -1.85 -2.99
CA VAL A 66 13.73 -1.01 -4.16
C VAL A 66 15.03 -0.25 -3.90
N GLU A 67 15.93 -0.23 -4.88
CA GLU A 67 17.21 0.47 -4.75
C GLU A 67 17.01 1.99 -4.78
N GLY A 68 17.88 2.72 -4.06
CA GLY A 68 17.89 4.19 -4.10
C GLY A 68 16.76 4.90 -3.33
N ILE A 69 15.91 4.18 -2.58
CA ILE A 69 14.78 4.79 -1.85
C ILE A 69 14.92 4.80 -0.33
N LYS A 70 16.07 4.35 0.22
CA LYS A 70 16.25 4.16 1.68
C LYS A 70 16.16 5.44 2.50
N ASP A 71 16.42 6.61 1.90
CA ASP A 71 16.36 7.91 2.59
C ASP A 71 14.97 8.55 2.53
N PHE A 72 14.05 7.96 1.78
CA PHE A 72 12.71 8.49 1.59
C PHE A 72 11.76 8.00 2.66
N LYS A 73 10.94 8.92 3.15
CA LYS A 73 9.73 8.59 3.87
C LYS A 73 8.60 8.41 2.86
N LEU A 74 8.11 7.19 2.70
CA LEU A 74 6.94 6.93 1.88
C LEU A 74 5.68 7.28 2.68
N ASN A 75 4.93 8.26 2.20
CA ASN A 75 3.82 8.88 2.90
C ASN A 75 2.46 8.27 2.55
N SER A 76 2.29 7.79 1.31
CA SER A 76 1.00 7.27 0.85
C SER A 76 1.19 6.16 -0.17
N VAL A 77 0.37 5.12 -0.06
CA VAL A 77 0.22 4.07 -1.08
C VAL A 77 -1.23 3.98 -1.53
N PHE A 78 -1.44 3.80 -2.83
CA PHE A 78 -2.76 3.68 -3.43
C PHE A 78 -2.80 2.53 -4.43
N VAL A 79 -3.90 1.78 -4.42
CA VAL A 79 -4.18 0.68 -5.34
C VAL A 79 -5.39 1.05 -6.19
N LEU A 80 -5.24 1.07 -7.51
CA LEU A 80 -6.37 1.19 -8.42
C LEU A 80 -6.84 -0.21 -8.83
N LYS A 81 -8.07 -0.55 -8.43
CA LYS A 81 -8.69 -1.83 -8.78
C LYS A 81 -9.31 -1.75 -10.18
N LYS A 82 -8.59 -2.20 -11.21
CA LYS A 82 -9.11 -2.52 -12.56
C LYS A 82 -8.35 -3.72 -13.15
N ARG A 83 -8.74 -4.15 -14.37
CA ARG A 83 -8.24 -5.32 -15.14
C ARG A 83 -6.72 -5.59 -15.05
N HIS A 84 -5.93 -4.55 -14.81
CA HIS A 84 -4.55 -4.64 -14.34
C HIS A 84 -4.44 -3.80 -13.06
N GLU A 85 -4.10 -4.43 -11.94
CA GLU A 85 -3.98 -3.74 -10.65
C GLU A 85 -2.68 -2.94 -10.61
N TYR A 86 -2.84 -1.62 -10.56
CA TYR A 86 -1.73 -0.69 -10.43
C TYR A 86 -1.61 -0.21 -8.99
N VAL A 87 -0.37 -0.04 -8.55
CA VAL A 87 -0.04 0.48 -7.23
C VAL A 87 0.88 1.68 -7.40
N TRP A 88 0.58 2.75 -6.68
CA TRP A 88 1.42 3.94 -6.61
C TRP A 88 1.81 4.19 -5.16
N ALA A 89 3.06 4.62 -4.97
CA ALA A 89 3.55 5.10 -3.69
C ALA A 89 4.23 6.45 -3.89
N VAL A 90 3.96 7.38 -2.99
CA VAL A 90 4.60 8.69 -2.97
C VAL A 90 5.26 8.95 -1.63
N GLY A 91 6.32 9.75 -1.65
CA GLY A 91 7.05 10.11 -0.46
C GLY A 91 8.02 11.25 -0.70
N THR A 92 8.75 11.59 0.35
CA THR A 92 9.73 12.67 0.34
C THR A 92 10.95 12.27 1.15
N ASP A 93 12.13 12.62 0.64
CA ASP A 93 13.39 12.52 1.35
C ASP A 93 13.46 13.63 2.40
N HIS A 94 13.57 13.24 3.67
CA HIS A 94 13.58 14.14 4.81
C HIS A 94 14.82 15.05 4.87
N ASN A 95 15.93 14.65 4.24
CA ASN A 95 17.16 15.42 4.23
C ASN A 95 17.19 16.44 3.09
N THR A 96 16.71 16.03 1.92
CA THR A 96 16.86 16.83 0.70
C THR A 96 15.57 17.56 0.29
N GLY A 97 14.41 17.12 0.79
CA GLY A 97 13.09 17.58 0.33
C GLY A 97 12.73 17.03 -1.06
N ARG A 98 13.51 16.08 -1.60
CA ARG A 98 13.23 15.47 -2.91
C ARG A 98 11.99 14.58 -2.81
N ASN A 99 11.07 14.75 -3.75
CA ASN A 99 9.90 13.89 -3.85
C ASN A 99 10.18 12.63 -4.65
N ILE A 100 9.45 11.55 -4.34
CA ILE A 100 9.46 10.32 -5.11
C ILE A 100 8.05 9.89 -5.45
N LEU A 101 7.89 9.40 -6.69
CA LEU A 101 6.72 8.68 -7.14
C LEU A 101 7.16 7.33 -7.70
N LEU A 102 6.63 6.28 -7.12
CA LEU A 102 6.82 4.91 -7.55
C LEU A 102 5.50 4.38 -8.12
N LYS A 103 5.57 3.66 -9.24
CA LYS A 103 4.43 2.94 -9.84
C LYS A 103 4.79 1.48 -10.13
N THR A 104 3.87 0.55 -9.92
CA THR A 104 3.98 -0.84 -10.39
C THR A 104 2.65 -1.33 -10.96
N ASN A 105 2.70 -2.25 -11.94
CA ASN A 105 1.55 -2.90 -12.58
C ASN A 105 1.26 -4.31 -12.02
N CYS A 106 1.88 -4.63 -10.89
CA CYS A 106 1.94 -5.97 -10.33
C CYS A 106 1.18 -6.06 -9.00
N GLY A 107 -0.02 -5.48 -8.89
CA GLY A 107 -0.82 -5.54 -7.64
C GLY A 107 -0.89 -6.95 -7.01
N SER A 108 -0.84 -8.00 -7.85
CA SER A 108 -0.79 -9.41 -7.48
C SER A 108 0.51 -10.19 -7.84
N ALA A 109 1.46 -9.64 -8.60
CA ALA A 109 2.59 -10.43 -9.13
C ALA A 109 3.76 -10.58 -8.16
N GLU A 110 4.44 -11.73 -8.16
CA GLU A 110 5.48 -12.12 -7.19
C GLU A 110 6.65 -11.12 -7.07
N LYS A 111 6.97 -10.39 -8.15
CA LYS A 111 8.07 -9.42 -8.18
C LYS A 111 7.61 -8.08 -8.78
N PRO A 112 7.08 -7.15 -7.97
CA PRO A 112 6.74 -5.81 -8.44
C PRO A 112 8.00 -5.07 -8.92
N ARG A 113 7.98 -4.58 -10.16
CA ARG A 113 8.97 -3.60 -10.63
C ARG A 113 8.40 -2.21 -10.38
N TRP A 114 9.03 -1.48 -9.48
CA TRP A 114 8.70 -0.07 -9.24
C TRP A 114 9.48 0.79 -10.22
N LYS A 115 8.78 1.59 -11.03
CA LYS A 115 9.39 2.60 -11.91
C LYS A 115 9.41 3.94 -11.18
N LEU A 116 10.57 4.60 -11.17
CA LEU A 116 10.71 5.98 -10.75
C LEU A 116 10.17 6.87 -11.87
N ILE A 117 9.10 7.64 -11.58
CA ILE A 117 8.43 8.47 -12.59
C ILE A 117 8.88 9.94 -12.52
N ALA A 118 9.28 10.43 -11.36
CA ALA A 118 9.78 11.79 -11.19
C ALA A 118 10.71 11.91 -9.98
N ASP A 119 11.78 12.70 -10.13
CA ASP A 119 12.85 12.92 -9.16
C ASP A 119 13.18 14.41 -8.94
N GLY A 120 12.20 15.32 -9.10
CA GLY A 120 12.38 16.72 -8.71
C GLY A 120 12.12 17.78 -9.79
N SER A 121 11.40 17.45 -10.86
CA SER A 121 10.94 18.42 -11.87
C SER A 121 9.78 19.32 -11.41
N PHE A 122 9.41 19.27 -10.12
CA PHE A 122 8.59 20.28 -9.47
C PHE A 122 9.53 21.17 -8.65
N ALA A 123 9.82 22.37 -9.14
CA ALA A 123 10.81 23.30 -8.55
C ALA A 123 10.57 23.59 -7.06
N ASP A 124 9.32 23.44 -6.62
CA ASP A 124 8.94 23.58 -5.23
C ASP A 124 9.09 22.20 -4.58
N ARG A 125 10.14 22.02 -3.77
CA ARG A 125 10.45 20.82 -2.95
C ARG A 125 9.40 20.56 -1.84
N LEU A 126 8.13 20.63 -2.20
CA LEU A 126 6.98 20.50 -1.32
C LEU A 126 6.66 19.02 -1.18
N GLU A 127 6.63 18.55 0.05
CA GLU A 127 6.45 17.14 0.39
C GLU A 127 5.17 16.56 -0.24
N PHE A 128 5.31 15.41 -0.91
CA PHE A 128 4.18 14.62 -1.39
C PHE A 128 3.55 13.88 -0.22
N THR A 129 2.28 14.20 0.05
CA THR A 129 1.56 13.67 1.22
C THR A 129 0.58 12.57 0.85
N SER A 130 0.02 12.59 -0.36
CA SER A 130 -1.00 11.62 -0.77
C SER A 130 -1.02 11.42 -2.28
N VAL A 131 -1.37 10.21 -2.71
CA VAL A 131 -1.66 9.86 -4.10
C VAL A 131 -3.01 9.14 -4.18
N LYS A 132 -3.81 9.47 -5.18
CA LYS A 132 -5.10 8.81 -5.47
C LYS A 132 -5.39 8.80 -6.96
N PHE A 133 -6.14 7.81 -7.43
CA PHE A 133 -6.67 7.77 -8.79
C PHE A 133 -8.18 7.59 -8.78
N ASP A 134 -8.86 8.37 -9.61
CA ASP A 134 -10.32 8.24 -9.81
C ASP A 134 -10.61 7.15 -10.84
N ASN A 135 -9.72 7.00 -11.83
CA ASN A 135 -9.81 6.02 -12.89
C ASN A 135 -8.39 5.69 -13.43
N PRO A 136 -8.23 4.76 -14.40
CA PRO A 136 -6.92 4.35 -14.91
C PRO A 136 -6.07 5.45 -15.56
N PHE A 137 -6.68 6.57 -15.91
CA PHE A 137 -6.04 7.66 -16.62
C PHE A 137 -5.88 8.87 -15.70
N THR A 138 -6.89 9.19 -14.90
CA THR A 138 -6.91 10.38 -14.04
C THR A 138 -6.45 10.08 -12.62
N GLY A 139 -5.33 10.70 -12.24
CA GLY A 139 -4.74 10.60 -10.90
C GLY A 139 -4.35 11.95 -10.33
N TYR A 140 -4.20 11.99 -9.00
CA TYR A 140 -3.85 13.19 -8.23
C TYR A 140 -2.75 12.89 -7.22
N ILE A 141 -1.78 13.80 -7.11
CA ILE A 141 -0.82 13.86 -6.01
C ILE A 141 -1.05 15.16 -5.27
N TYR A 142 -1.19 15.05 -3.95
CA TYR A 142 -1.33 16.17 -3.04
C TYR A 142 -0.03 16.36 -2.27
N GLY A 143 0.36 17.61 -2.05
CA GLY A 143 1.51 17.95 -1.23
C GLY A 143 1.25 19.13 -0.30
N LEU A 144 2.28 19.52 0.45
CA LEU A 144 2.22 20.68 1.33
C LEU A 144 2.00 21.98 0.54
N ASN A 145 1.54 23.02 1.25
CA ASN A 145 1.30 24.37 0.70
C ASN A 145 0.36 24.40 -0.52
N GLY A 146 -0.63 23.51 -0.55
CA GLY A 146 -1.62 23.47 -1.63
C GLY A 146 -1.08 22.90 -2.93
N LEU A 147 0.04 22.16 -2.91
CA LEU A 147 0.51 21.46 -4.10
C LEU A 147 -0.54 20.43 -4.55
N LEU A 148 -0.98 20.57 -5.80
CA LEU A 148 -1.82 19.61 -6.49
C LEU A 148 -1.20 19.30 -7.85
N LEU A 149 -0.93 18.03 -8.10
CA LEU A 149 -0.54 17.51 -9.40
C LEU A 149 -1.67 16.62 -9.93
N GLN A 150 -1.93 16.71 -11.23
CA GLN A 150 -2.87 15.85 -11.93
C GLN A 150 -2.15 15.09 -13.04
N SER A 151 -2.48 13.81 -13.19
CA SER A 151 -2.14 13.00 -14.34
C SER A 151 -3.40 12.69 -15.15
N GLN A 152 -3.25 12.55 -16.46
CA GLN A 152 -4.30 12.13 -17.39
C GLN A 152 -3.89 10.89 -18.22
N ASP A 153 -2.74 10.30 -17.94
CA ASP A 153 -2.16 9.16 -18.67
C ASP A 153 -1.81 7.97 -17.75
N GLY A 154 -2.47 7.89 -16.59
CA GLY A 154 -2.26 6.80 -15.64
C GLY A 154 -1.00 6.96 -14.79
N GLY A 155 -0.56 8.20 -14.61
CA GLY A 155 0.59 8.55 -13.79
C GLY A 155 1.93 8.36 -14.48
N GLU A 156 1.98 8.40 -15.81
CA GLU A 156 3.26 8.48 -16.54
C GLU A 156 3.75 9.94 -16.60
N THR A 157 2.85 10.91 -16.75
CA THR A 157 3.12 12.34 -16.66
C THR A 157 2.21 13.03 -15.65
N TRP A 158 2.70 14.14 -15.08
CA TRP A 158 2.04 14.88 -14.01
C TRP A 158 2.20 16.38 -14.24
N MET A 159 1.09 17.12 -14.18
CA MET A 159 1.05 18.57 -14.36
C MET A 159 0.51 19.24 -13.10
N ARG A 160 1.09 20.38 -12.72
CA ARG A 160 0.60 21.18 -11.59
C ARG A 160 -0.75 21.80 -11.94
N VAL A 161 -1.69 21.71 -11.01
CA VAL A 161 -2.99 22.39 -11.09
C VAL A 161 -2.88 23.72 -10.31
N PRO A 162 -2.89 24.89 -10.97
CA PRO A 162 -2.84 26.19 -10.28
C PRO A 162 -4.04 26.37 -9.35
N GLY A 163 -3.78 26.84 -8.12
CA GLY A 163 -4.84 27.09 -7.14
C GLY A 163 -5.55 25.84 -6.61
N GLY A 164 -5.03 24.65 -6.89
CA GLY A 164 -5.62 23.37 -6.50
C GLY A 164 -5.87 23.26 -4.99
N ARG A 165 -7.11 22.95 -4.62
CA ARG A 165 -7.48 22.52 -3.26
C ARG A 165 -7.77 21.03 -3.30
N LYS A 166 -7.55 20.35 -2.17
CA LYS A 166 -7.98 18.96 -1.99
C LYS A 166 -9.51 18.91 -2.12
N PRO A 167 -10.09 18.07 -3.00
CA PRO A 167 -11.53 17.89 -3.08
C PRO A 167 -12.07 17.23 -1.81
#